data_AF-A0A0F8Z704-F1
#
_entry.id   AF-A0A0F8Z704-F1
#
_cell.length_a   1.000
_cell.length_b   1.000
_cell.length_c   1.000
_cell.angle_alpha   90.00
_cell.angle_beta   90.00
_cell.angle_gamma   90.00
#
_symmetry.space_group_name_H-M   'P 1'
#
loop_
_entity.id
_entity.type
_entity.pdbx_description
1 polymer ?
#
loop_
_entity_poly.entity_id
_entity_poly.type
_entity_poly.pdbx_seq_one_letter_code
_entity_poly.pdbx_strand_id
1 'polypeptide(L)'
;AQAQQEYDARIDRQRDEAMVTEDPERPPGPPSLGLPYIRGVEHIRVLNYSYWNANGAGICIAAVEGAIADWAAYIGADDGMRTEDCVEWTIRRGCKLSRKQANRWFPELPIEAYRE
;
A
#
# COMPACT_ATOMS: atom_id res chain seq x y z
N ALA A 1 47.22 -22.04 -13.91
CA ALA A 1 46.77 -20.66 -13.59
C ALA A 1 45.55 -20.26 -14.43
N GLN A 2 45.61 -20.32 -15.77
CA GLN A 2 44.49 -19.94 -16.65
C GLN A 2 43.23 -20.80 -16.49
N ALA A 3 43.36 -22.13 -16.35
CA ALA A 3 42.21 -23.02 -16.17
C ALA A 3 41.40 -22.76 -14.88
N GLN A 4 42.05 -22.27 -13.82
CA GLN A 4 41.37 -21.92 -12.57
C GLN A 4 40.57 -20.62 -12.73
N GLN A 5 41.15 -19.63 -13.43
CA GLN A 5 40.48 -18.36 -13.71
C GLN A 5 39.24 -18.54 -14.59
N GLU A 6 39.30 -19.43 -15.59
CA GLU A 6 38.15 -19.74 -16.44
C GLU A 6 37.05 -20.51 -15.68
N TYR A 7 37.44 -21.36 -14.72
CA TYR A 7 36.50 -22.05 -13.85
C TYR A 7 35.78 -21.06 -12.92
N ASP A 8 36.52 -20.18 -12.25
CA ASP A 8 35.97 -19.19 -11.34
C ASP A 8 35.04 -18.21 -12.10
N ALA A 9 35.44 -17.77 -13.30
CA ALA A 9 34.60 -16.91 -14.14
C ALA A 9 33.31 -17.59 -14.63
N ARG A 10 33.32 -18.91 -14.83
CA ARG A 10 32.10 -19.67 -15.14
C ARG A 10 31.17 -19.78 -13.95
N ILE A 11 31.72 -20.00 -12.76
CA ILE A 11 30.93 -20.10 -11.52
C ILE A 11 30.28 -18.75 -11.18
N ASP A 12 31.01 -17.65 -11.32
CA ASP A 12 30.44 -16.31 -11.09
C ASP A 12 29.33 -16.00 -12.10
N ARG A 13 29.53 -16.31 -13.39
CA ARG A 13 28.47 -16.13 -14.39
C ARG A 13 27.23 -16.98 -14.08
N GLN A 14 27.42 -18.24 -13.67
CA GLN A 14 26.30 -19.11 -13.29
C GLN A 14 25.57 -18.60 -12.04
N ARG A 15 26.29 -18.00 -11.08
CA ARG A 15 25.68 -17.36 -9.91
C ARG A 15 24.90 -16.11 -10.29
N ASP A 16 25.45 -15.27 -11.16
CA ASP A 16 24.77 -14.08 -11.65
C ASP A 16 23.52 -14.44 -12.45
N GLU A 17 23.60 -15.46 -13.33
CA GLU A 17 22.45 -16.00 -14.05
C GLU A 17 21.38 -16.59 -13.12
N ALA A 18 21.79 -17.26 -12.03
CA ALA A 18 20.86 -17.77 -11.01
C ALA A 18 20.22 -16.66 -10.14
N MET A 19 20.84 -15.48 -10.04
CA MET A 19 20.25 -14.31 -9.35
C MET A 19 19.29 -13.51 -10.24
N VAL A 20 19.23 -13.80 -11.55
CA VAL A 20 18.28 -13.19 -12.51
C VAL A 20 17.24 -14.23 -12.95
N THR A 21 16.70 -14.96 -11.99
CA THR A 21 15.41 -15.63 -12.18
C THR A 21 14.38 -14.84 -11.41
N GLU A 22 13.53 -14.10 -12.12
CA GLU A 22 12.22 -13.69 -11.58
C GLU A 22 11.58 -14.95 -11.00
N ASP A 23 11.48 -15.00 -9.68
CA ASP A 23 10.99 -16.17 -8.95
C ASP A 23 9.60 -16.57 -9.49
N PRO A 24 9.50 -17.65 -10.27
CA PRO A 24 8.24 -18.07 -10.87
C PRO A 24 7.27 -18.64 -9.83
N GLU A 25 7.73 -18.83 -8.58
CA GLU A 25 6.95 -19.36 -7.46
C GLU A 25 6.46 -18.28 -6.50
N ARG A 26 6.59 -16.98 -6.81
CA ARG A 26 5.89 -15.97 -6.01
C ARG A 26 4.40 -16.29 -6.12
N PRO A 27 3.73 -16.73 -5.04
CA PRO A 27 2.31 -17.03 -5.11
C PRO A 27 1.59 -15.79 -5.63
N PRO A 28 0.56 -15.93 -6.48
CA PRO A 28 -0.18 -14.78 -6.99
C PRO A 28 -0.51 -13.92 -5.78
N GLY A 29 -0.04 -12.67 -5.81
CA GLY A 29 -0.31 -11.73 -4.73
C GLY A 29 -1.81 -11.71 -4.44
N PRO A 30 -2.22 -11.40 -3.20
CA PRO A 30 -3.64 -11.27 -2.90
C PRO A 30 -4.30 -10.35 -3.95
N PRO A 31 -5.56 -10.63 -4.33
CA PRO A 31 -6.25 -9.84 -5.33
C PRO A 31 -6.13 -8.34 -5.02
N SER A 32 -5.73 -7.57 -6.04
CA SER A 32 -5.53 -6.13 -5.93
C SER A 32 -6.21 -5.40 -7.10
N LEU A 33 -6.68 -4.18 -6.82
CA LEU A 33 -7.12 -3.14 -7.73
C LEU A 33 -6.01 -2.65 -8.67
N GLY A 34 -4.74 -2.97 -8.40
CA GLY A 34 -3.61 -2.55 -9.23
C GLY A 34 -3.32 -1.04 -9.17
N LEU A 35 -3.82 -0.37 -8.13
CA LEU A 35 -3.63 1.05 -7.90
C LEU A 35 -2.36 1.30 -7.07
N PRO A 36 -1.64 2.42 -7.29
CA PRO A 36 -0.44 2.73 -6.53
C PRO A 36 -0.79 3.07 -5.07
N TYR A 37 0.09 2.67 -4.13
CA TYR A 37 -0.03 3.06 -2.73
C TYR A 37 0.73 4.36 -2.44
N ILE A 38 0.24 5.11 -1.46
CA ILE A 38 0.90 6.33 -1.01
C ILE A 38 2.19 6.01 -0.25
N ARG A 39 3.26 6.76 -0.58
CA ARG A 39 4.57 6.56 0.03
C ARG A 39 4.59 6.88 1.52
N GLY A 40 5.32 6.10 2.31
CA GLY A 40 5.42 6.21 3.77
C GLY A 40 4.36 5.41 4.53
N VAL A 41 3.26 5.04 3.88
CA VAL A 41 2.14 4.26 4.43
C VAL A 41 1.78 3.06 3.54
N GLU A 42 2.71 2.60 2.70
CA GLU A 42 2.47 1.49 1.74
C GLU A 42 2.15 0.18 2.46
N HIS A 43 2.75 -0.03 3.64
CA HIS A 43 2.60 -1.24 4.44
C HIS A 43 1.16 -1.47 4.94
N ILE A 44 0.32 -0.41 4.94
CA ILE A 44 -1.11 -0.47 5.23
C ILE A 44 -1.98 -0.27 3.99
N ARG A 45 -1.40 -0.33 2.78
CA ARG A 45 -2.11 -0.32 1.47
C ARG A 45 -3.03 0.88 1.26
N VAL A 46 -2.58 2.06 1.70
CA VAL A 46 -3.32 3.32 1.54
C VAL A 46 -3.31 3.74 0.07
N LEU A 47 -4.50 3.92 -0.50
CA LEU A 47 -4.70 4.34 -1.89
C LEU A 47 -4.66 5.86 -2.02
N ASN A 48 -5.26 6.57 -1.06
CA ASN A 48 -5.27 8.03 -1.00
C ASN A 48 -5.65 8.47 0.42
N TYR A 49 -5.25 9.68 0.83
CA TYR A 49 -5.73 10.28 2.08
C TYR A 49 -5.72 11.80 2.02
N SER A 50 -6.45 12.41 2.94
CA SER A 50 -6.35 13.83 3.28
C SER A 50 -6.12 13.96 4.77
N TYR A 51 -5.23 14.88 5.16
CA TYR A 51 -4.90 15.16 6.55
C TYR A 51 -4.93 16.66 6.81
N TRP A 52 -5.44 17.04 7.97
CA TRP A 52 -5.37 18.39 8.49
C TRP A 52 -4.96 18.36 9.96
N ASN A 53 -4.25 19.40 10.39
CA ASN A 53 -4.08 19.69 11.81
C ASN A 53 -4.96 20.90 12.17
N ALA A 54 -5.92 20.69 13.05
CA ALA A 54 -6.82 21.72 13.54
C ALA A 54 -6.50 21.99 15.01
N ASN A 55 -5.62 22.97 15.26
CA ASN A 55 -5.23 23.39 16.61
C ASN A 55 -4.73 22.23 17.50
N GLY A 56 -3.87 21.37 16.95
CA GLY A 56 -3.36 20.21 17.68
C GLY A 56 -4.30 19.00 17.67
N ALA A 57 -5.41 19.02 16.94
CA ALA A 57 -6.18 17.82 16.62
C ALA A 57 -5.89 17.38 15.18
N GLY A 58 -5.38 16.15 15.01
CA GLY A 58 -5.21 15.56 13.70
C GLY A 58 -6.56 15.10 13.18
N ILE A 59 -6.91 15.44 11.94
CA ILE A 59 -8.11 14.97 11.26
C ILE A 59 -7.67 14.29 9.98
N CYS A 60 -8.11 13.06 9.74
CA CYS A 60 -7.76 12.32 8.55
C CYS A 60 -8.98 11.66 7.90
N ILE A 61 -8.99 11.65 6.58
CA ILE A 61 -9.85 10.79 5.77
C ILE A 61 -8.93 9.95 4.89
N ALA A 62 -9.01 8.62 4.97
CA ALA A 62 -8.12 7.72 4.26
C ALA A 62 -8.90 6.63 3.50
N ALA A 63 -8.47 6.33 2.28
CA ALA A 63 -8.92 5.20 1.49
C ALA A 63 -7.85 4.10 1.52
N VAL A 64 -8.27 2.87 1.76
CA VAL A 64 -7.40 1.71 1.91
C VAL A 64 -7.91 0.54 1.08
N GLU A 65 -6.98 -0.19 0.48
CA GLU A 65 -7.29 -1.40 -0.25
C GLU A 65 -7.49 -2.60 0.69
N GLY A 66 -8.58 -3.34 0.50
CA GLY A 66 -8.90 -4.55 1.22
C GLY A 66 -8.26 -5.81 0.63
N ALA A 67 -8.59 -6.96 1.20
CA ALA A 67 -7.93 -8.22 0.91
C ALA A 67 -8.37 -8.91 -0.40
N ILE A 68 -9.46 -8.46 -1.03
CA ILE A 68 -10.09 -9.14 -2.18
C ILE A 68 -10.28 -8.20 -3.39
N ALA A 69 -9.28 -7.34 -3.67
CA ALA A 69 -9.38 -6.29 -4.69
C ALA A 69 -10.59 -5.36 -4.50
N ASP A 70 -10.90 -5.05 -3.24
CA ASP A 70 -11.90 -4.07 -2.83
C ASP A 70 -11.24 -2.91 -2.08
N TRP A 71 -12.01 -1.88 -1.75
CA TRP A 71 -11.49 -0.78 -0.94
C TRP A 71 -12.55 -0.22 0.00
N ALA A 72 -12.09 0.45 1.05
CA ALA A 72 -12.93 1.14 2.03
C ALA A 72 -12.33 2.51 2.37
N ALA A 73 -13.16 3.42 2.86
CA ALA A 73 -12.73 4.73 3.33
C ALA A 73 -13.14 4.96 4.77
N TYR A 74 -12.28 5.65 5.52
CA TYR A 74 -12.46 5.92 6.94
C TYR A 74 -12.20 7.40 7.22
N ILE A 75 -12.91 7.96 8.20
CA ILE A 75 -12.64 9.27 8.78
C ILE A 75 -12.32 9.11 10.27
N GLY A 76 -11.31 9.83 10.73
CA GLY A 76 -10.82 9.74 12.10
C GLY A 76 -10.18 11.04 12.57
N ALA A 77 -9.95 11.11 13.87
CA ALA A 77 -9.19 12.16 14.48
C ALA A 77 -8.34 11.62 15.64
N ASP A 78 -7.25 12.33 15.95
CA ASP A 78 -6.35 12.05 17.06
C ASP A 78 -5.88 13.34 17.75
N ASP A 79 -5.03 13.18 18.77
CA ASP A 79 -4.46 14.26 19.57
C ASP A 79 -3.28 14.99 18.90
N GLY A 80 -3.33 15.16 17.57
CA GLY A 80 -2.35 15.94 16.81
C GLY A 80 -1.08 15.17 16.47
N MET A 81 -1.22 13.87 16.25
CA MET A 81 -0.11 13.01 15.85
C MET A 81 0.45 13.42 14.48
N ARG A 82 1.61 12.85 14.13
CA ARG A 82 2.18 12.99 12.79
C ARG A 82 1.19 12.44 11.76
N THR A 83 1.27 12.95 10.54
CA THR A 83 0.34 12.60 9.47
C THR A 83 0.22 11.09 9.24
N GLU A 84 1.33 10.37 9.15
CA GLU A 84 1.31 8.92 8.90
C GLU A 84 0.69 8.13 10.07
N ASP A 85 0.97 8.54 11.30
CA ASP A 85 0.39 7.95 12.51
C ASP A 85 -1.13 8.20 12.56
N CYS A 86 -1.59 9.39 12.15
CA CYS A 86 -3.01 9.74 12.06
C CYS A 86 -3.75 8.90 11.01
N VAL A 87 -3.11 8.68 9.85
CA VAL A 87 -3.66 7.81 8.79
C VAL A 87 -3.82 6.38 9.30
N GLU A 88 -2.78 5.83 9.93
CA GLU A 88 -2.83 4.49 10.50
C GLU A 88 -3.89 4.37 11.59
N TRP A 89 -3.96 5.35 12.50
CA TRP A 89 -4.97 5.42 13.54
C TRP A 89 -6.39 5.44 12.94
N THR A 90 -6.59 6.26 11.91
CA THR A 90 -7.88 6.44 11.24
C THR A 90 -8.37 5.16 10.59
N ILE A 91 -7.49 4.39 9.94
CA ILE A 91 -7.86 3.11 9.34
C ILE A 91 -8.22 2.07 10.40
N ARG A 92 -7.52 2.07 11.55
CA ARG A 92 -7.74 1.08 12.62
C ARG A 92 -8.91 1.41 13.53
N ARG A 93 -9.22 2.70 13.73
CA ARG A 93 -10.12 3.18 14.80
C ARG A 93 -11.18 4.16 14.32
N GLY A 94 -11.06 4.68 13.10
CA GLY A 94 -11.98 5.66 12.53
C GLY A 94 -13.33 5.08 12.14
N CYS A 95 -14.22 5.98 11.77
CA CYS A 95 -15.54 5.64 11.27
C CYS A 95 -15.47 5.34 9.77
N LYS A 96 -15.95 4.17 9.38
CA LYS A 96 -16.10 3.84 7.97
C LYS A 96 -17.12 4.76 7.31
N LEU A 97 -16.79 5.26 6.13
CA LEU A 97 -17.69 6.10 5.34
C LEU A 97 -18.74 5.23 4.62
N SER A 98 -19.92 5.79 4.38
CA SER A 98 -20.86 5.18 3.43
C SER A 98 -20.29 5.24 2.01
N ARG A 99 -20.73 4.35 1.12
CA ARG A 99 -20.39 4.40 -0.32
C ARG A 99 -20.56 5.79 -0.94
N LYS A 100 -21.65 6.50 -0.63
CA LYS A 100 -21.91 7.84 -1.15
C LYS A 100 -20.89 8.87 -0.66
N GLN A 101 -20.48 8.79 0.61
CA GLN A 101 -19.45 9.66 1.17
C GLN A 101 -18.08 9.34 0.60
N ALA A 102 -17.73 8.06 0.49
CA ALA A 102 -16.47 7.60 -0.08
C ALA A 102 -16.33 8.05 -1.54
N ASN A 103 -17.37 7.85 -2.37
CA ASN A 103 -17.36 8.30 -3.77
C ASN A 103 -17.25 9.83 -3.92
N ARG A 104 -17.85 10.58 -2.98
CA ARG A 104 -17.73 12.04 -2.98
C ARG A 104 -16.29 12.46 -2.69
N TRP A 105 -15.62 11.77 -1.79
CA TRP A 105 -14.28 12.15 -1.33
C TRP A 105 -13.17 11.64 -2.25
N PHE A 106 -13.32 10.43 -2.78
CA PHE A 106 -12.36 9.75 -3.66
C PHE A 106 -13.05 9.35 -4.98
N PRO A 107 -13.47 10.33 -5.81
CA PRO A 107 -14.21 10.06 -7.06
C PRO A 107 -13.38 9.31 -8.11
N GLU A 108 -12.06 9.27 -7.96
CA GLU A 108 -11.13 8.55 -8.83
C GLU A 108 -11.04 7.04 -8.55
N LEU A 109 -11.53 6.59 -7.38
CA LEU A 109 -11.49 5.18 -7.00
C LEU A 109 -12.73 4.43 -7.54
N PRO A 110 -12.59 3.15 -7.94
CA PRO A 110 -13.68 2.39 -8.56
C PRO A 110 -14.79 2.08 -7.56
N ILE A 111 -15.90 2.79 -7.63
CA ILE A 111 -16.98 2.72 -6.64
C ILE A 111 -17.68 1.36 -6.61
N GLU A 112 -17.61 0.61 -7.70
CA GLU A 112 -18.12 -0.76 -7.82
C GLU A 112 -17.39 -1.71 -6.86
N ALA A 113 -16.11 -1.45 -6.59
CA ALA A 113 -15.26 -2.22 -5.69
C ALA A 113 -15.30 -1.72 -4.24
N TYR A 114 -16.19 -0.78 -3.90
CA TYR A 114 -16.32 -0.29 -2.53
C TYR A 114 -16.94 -1.35 -1.61
N ARG A 115 -16.21 -1.71 -0.56
CA ARG A 115 -16.67 -2.60 0.51
C ARG A 115 -17.51 -1.80 1.49
N GLU A 116 -18.80 -2.11 1.58
CA GLU A 116 -19.68 -1.58 2.63
C GLU A 116 -19.35 -2.14 4.02
#